data_AF-K1S407-F1
#
_entry.id   AF-K1S407-F1
#
_cell.length_a   1.000
_cell.length_b   1.000
_cell.length_c   1.000
_cell.angle_alpha   90.00
_cell.angle_beta   90.00
_cell.angle_gamma   90.00
#
_symmetry.space_group_name_H-M   'P 1'
#
loop_
_entity.id
_entity.type
_entity.pdbx_description
1 polymer ?
#
loop_
_entity_poly.entity_id
_entity_poly.type
_entity_poly.pdbx_seq_one_letter_code
_entity_poly.pdbx_strand_id
1 'polypeptide(L)'
;QNQCIAFGDGRDYVKYENNPVVTGEMLPENCSRIDFRDPKIWKEEDTYYLIVGSKDNRQIGQVVLCSSKDLKEWKFETVLAANSTGKVGTMWECPDFFPLGDKHVLICSPQNMKAEKYEFHNGNNSAAGSASVCGGERLGYHRWNQPYGRRCDGT
;
A
#
# COMPACT_ATOMS: atom_id res chain seq x y z
N GLN A 1 -12.68 7.42 6.14
CA GLN A 1 -11.39 8.04 6.55
C GLN A 1 -10.88 8.85 5.35
N ASN A 2 -10.24 10.00 5.56
CA ASN A 2 -9.70 10.86 4.50
C ASN A 2 -8.24 11.21 4.83
N GLN A 3 -7.43 11.53 3.82
CA GLN A 3 -6.04 11.95 4.01
C GLN A 3 -5.92 13.47 3.86
N CYS A 4 -5.18 14.05 4.79
CA CYS A 4 -4.95 15.49 4.89
C CYS A 4 -3.46 15.77 4.88
N ILE A 5 -3.08 16.99 4.52
CA ILE A 5 -1.69 17.47 4.58
C ILE A 5 -1.56 18.63 5.58
N ALA A 6 -0.39 18.72 6.19
CA ALA A 6 0.02 19.85 7.01
C ALA A 6 1.46 20.23 6.61
N PHE A 7 1.75 21.52 6.59
CA PHE A 7 3.06 22.06 6.24
C PHE A 7 3.74 22.55 7.51
N GLY A 8 5.01 22.22 7.69
CA GLY A 8 5.73 22.55 8.90
C GLY A 8 7.23 22.67 8.69
N ASP A 9 7.89 23.15 9.73
CA ASP A 9 9.35 23.39 9.77
C ASP A 9 10.12 22.26 10.50
N GLY A 10 9.42 21.18 10.83
CA GLY A 10 9.95 20.08 11.65
C GLY A 10 9.55 20.16 13.13
N ARG A 11 8.97 21.27 13.59
CA ARG A 11 8.46 21.44 14.96
C ARG A 11 6.96 21.74 14.97
N ASP A 12 6.56 22.76 14.24
CA ASP A 12 5.17 23.20 14.15
C ASP A 12 4.61 22.91 12.76
N TYR A 13 3.35 22.48 12.70
CA TYR A 13 2.68 22.11 11.46
C TYR A 13 1.31 22.78 11.35
N VAL A 14 1.08 23.47 10.25
CA VAL A 14 -0.19 24.14 9.92
C VAL A 14 -0.96 23.28 8.93
N LYS A 15 -2.20 22.94 9.27
CA LYS A 15 -3.09 22.19 8.37
C LYS A 15 -3.36 23.01 7.11
N TYR A 16 -3.31 22.37 5.95
CA TYR A 16 -3.75 22.98 4.71
C TYR A 16 -5.24 23.33 4.80
N GLU A 17 -5.59 24.55 4.39
CA GLU A 17 -6.94 25.10 4.50
C GLU A 17 -7.97 24.34 3.66
N ASN A 18 -7.55 23.78 2.52
CA ASN A 18 -8.41 23.02 1.61
C ASN A 18 -8.34 21.51 1.85
N ASN A 19 -7.97 21.07 3.06
CA ASN A 19 -8.08 19.67 3.43
C ASN A 19 -9.55 19.20 3.42
N PRO A 20 -9.82 17.90 3.15
CA PRO A 20 -8.87 16.83 2.82
C PRO A 20 -8.40 16.86 1.35
N VAL A 21 -7.18 16.34 1.08
CA VAL A 21 -6.60 16.26 -0.27
C VAL A 21 -6.81 14.92 -0.96
N VAL A 22 -7.14 13.88 -0.19
CA VAL A 22 -7.45 12.53 -0.71
C VAL A 22 -8.64 12.00 0.06
N THR A 23 -9.76 11.78 -0.61
CA THR A 23 -11.01 11.31 0.02
C THR A 23 -11.29 9.87 -0.36
N GLY A 24 -12.11 9.16 0.43
CA GLY A 24 -12.59 7.84 0.00
C GLY A 24 -13.45 7.88 -1.28
N GLU A 25 -13.95 9.05 -1.68
CA GLU A 25 -14.82 9.22 -2.86
C GLU A 25 -14.06 9.17 -4.18
N MET A 26 -12.77 9.51 -4.16
CA MET A 26 -11.93 9.42 -5.36
C MET A 26 -11.54 7.97 -5.71
N LEU A 27 -11.73 7.04 -4.77
CA LEU A 27 -11.42 5.63 -4.97
C LEU A 27 -12.55 4.96 -5.76
N PRO A 28 -12.24 3.92 -6.55
CA PRO A 28 -13.26 3.09 -7.18
C PRO A 28 -14.28 2.54 -6.18
N GLU A 29 -15.52 2.32 -6.63
CA GLU A 29 -16.65 1.89 -5.79
C GLU A 29 -16.39 0.61 -4.98
N ASN A 30 -15.53 -0.28 -5.49
CA ASN A 30 -15.15 -1.52 -4.82
C ASN A 30 -14.13 -1.32 -3.70
N CYS A 31 -13.64 -0.11 -3.44
CA CYS A 31 -12.73 0.21 -2.34
C CYS A 31 -13.50 0.71 -1.11
N SER A 32 -13.08 0.29 0.07
CA SER A 32 -13.66 0.72 1.34
C SER A 32 -13.37 2.19 1.59
N ARG A 33 -14.43 2.95 1.85
CA ARG A 33 -14.34 4.36 2.27
C ARG A 33 -14.06 4.51 3.76
N ILE A 34 -14.24 3.43 4.52
CA ILE A 34 -14.10 3.40 5.98
C ILE A 34 -12.70 2.95 6.36
N ASP A 35 -12.19 1.89 5.71
CA ASP A 35 -10.81 1.42 5.83
C ASP A 35 -9.97 2.09 4.74
N PHE A 36 -9.40 3.26 5.06
CA PHE A 36 -8.54 4.03 4.16
C PHE A 36 -7.61 4.92 4.99
N ARG A 37 -6.44 4.41 5.34
CA ARG A 37 -5.52 5.05 6.31
C ARG A 37 -4.06 4.67 6.12
N ASP A 38 -3.22 5.36 6.87
CA ASP A 38 -1.77 5.19 6.95
C ASP A 38 -1.05 5.55 5.63
N PRO A 39 -1.08 6.83 5.25
CA PRO A 39 -0.47 7.29 4.01
C PRO A 39 1.07 7.21 4.06
N LYS A 40 1.68 6.62 3.03
CA LYS A 40 3.12 6.73 2.75
C LYS A 40 3.33 7.43 1.41
N ILE A 41 4.09 8.52 1.44
CA ILE A 41 4.41 9.33 0.26
C ILE A 41 5.87 9.13 -0.15
N TRP A 42 6.14 9.19 -1.44
CA TRP A 42 7.48 9.42 -2.00
C TRP A 42 7.38 10.28 -3.26
N LYS A 43 8.54 10.75 -3.72
CA LYS A 43 8.66 11.48 -4.99
C LYS A 43 9.59 10.69 -5.90
N GLU A 44 9.18 10.53 -7.15
CA GLU A 44 9.99 9.96 -8.22
C GLU A 44 9.87 10.89 -9.44
N GLU A 45 11.01 11.37 -9.92
CA GLU A 45 11.10 12.46 -10.90
C GLU A 45 10.23 13.66 -10.48
N ASP A 46 9.31 14.11 -11.34
CA ASP A 46 8.36 15.21 -11.10
C ASP A 46 6.98 14.73 -10.65
N THR A 47 6.89 13.56 -10.02
CA THR A 47 5.63 12.98 -9.57
C THR A 47 5.71 12.56 -8.11
N TYR A 48 4.71 12.94 -7.33
CA TYR A 48 4.49 12.41 -6.01
C TYR A 48 3.59 11.19 -6.09
N TYR A 49 3.93 10.17 -5.35
CA TYR A 49 3.14 8.96 -5.21
C TYR A 49 2.74 8.77 -3.75
N LEU A 50 1.54 8.25 -3.56
CA LEU A 50 0.95 7.97 -2.27
C LEU A 50 0.42 6.54 -2.30
N ILE A 51 0.81 5.75 -1.31
CA ILE A 51 0.13 4.50 -0.99
C ILE A 51 -0.65 4.62 0.31
N VAL A 52 -1.77 3.92 0.38
CA VAL A 52 -2.66 3.92 1.55
C VAL A 52 -3.23 2.52 1.75
N GLY A 53 -3.30 2.07 3.00
CA GLY A 53 -3.95 0.81 3.35
C GLY A 53 -5.46 0.93 3.20
N SER A 54 -6.08 -0.07 2.58
CA SER A 54 -7.54 -0.14 2.38
C SER A 54 -8.06 -1.58 2.39
N LYS A 55 -9.37 -1.73 2.20
CA LYS A 55 -10.01 -3.02 1.89
C LYS A 55 -10.87 -2.91 0.64
N ASP A 56 -11.11 -4.03 -0.02
CA ASP A 56 -12.18 -4.11 -1.01
C ASP A 56 -13.57 -4.33 -0.34
N ASN A 57 -14.63 -4.31 -1.13
CA ASN A 57 -16.01 -4.56 -0.68
C ASN A 57 -16.24 -5.98 -0.10
N ARG A 58 -15.32 -6.92 -0.34
CA ARG A 58 -15.30 -8.28 0.24
C ARG A 58 -14.46 -8.35 1.52
N GLN A 59 -14.03 -7.21 2.05
CA GLN A 59 -13.19 -7.09 3.24
C GLN A 59 -11.79 -7.69 3.07
N ILE A 60 -11.27 -7.73 1.84
CA ILE A 60 -9.90 -8.16 1.55
C ILE A 60 -8.95 -6.96 1.66
N GLY A 61 -7.95 -7.06 2.53
CA GLY A 61 -6.91 -6.06 2.68
C GLY A 61 -6.13 -5.79 1.39
N GLN A 62 -5.91 -4.52 1.09
CA GLN A 62 -5.21 -4.05 -0.10
C GLN A 62 -4.45 -2.75 0.17
N VAL A 63 -3.52 -2.41 -0.72
CA VAL A 63 -2.84 -1.12 -0.76
C VAL A 63 -3.18 -0.45 -2.09
N VAL A 64 -3.72 0.76 -2.04
CA VAL A 64 -4.02 1.57 -3.23
C VAL A 64 -2.86 2.51 -3.54
N LEU A 65 -2.67 2.84 -4.82
CA LEU A 65 -1.70 3.82 -5.30
C LEU A 65 -2.43 5.03 -5.89
N CYS A 66 -2.03 6.22 -5.46
CA CYS A 66 -2.43 7.50 -6.02
C CYS A 66 -1.19 8.29 -6.46
N SER A 67 -1.36 9.20 -7.42
CA SER A 67 -0.31 10.11 -7.89
C SER A 67 -0.76 11.58 -7.80
N SER A 68 0.21 12.49 -7.69
CA SER A 68 -0.02 13.94 -7.69
C SER A 68 1.19 14.67 -8.27
N LYS A 69 0.95 15.86 -8.85
CA LYS A 69 2.01 16.77 -9.28
C LYS A 69 2.36 17.83 -8.24
N ASP A 70 1.47 18.09 -7.28
CA ASP A 70 1.55 19.25 -6.39
C ASP A 70 1.23 18.95 -4.92
N LEU A 71 1.04 17.66 -4.57
CA LEU A 71 0.62 17.16 -3.24
C LEU A 71 -0.81 17.52 -2.81
N LYS A 72 -1.55 18.29 -3.62
CA LYS A 72 -2.88 18.82 -3.30
C LYS A 72 -3.96 18.11 -4.11
N GLU A 73 -3.74 17.98 -5.40
CA GLU A 73 -4.64 17.28 -6.31
C GLU A 73 -4.10 15.88 -6.56
N TRP A 74 -4.86 14.87 -6.13
CA TRP A 74 -4.48 13.48 -6.23
C TRP A 74 -5.37 12.72 -7.20
N LYS A 75 -4.78 11.77 -7.93
CA LYS A 75 -5.45 10.86 -8.83
C LYS A 75 -5.25 9.43 -8.36
N PHE A 76 -6.33 8.64 -8.30
CA PHE A 76 -6.21 7.19 -8.13
C PHE A 76 -5.57 6.57 -9.39
N GLU A 77 -4.56 5.74 -9.20
CA GLU A 77 -3.89 5.03 -10.30
C GLU A 77 -4.34 3.56 -10.35
N THR A 78 -4.16 2.82 -9.25
CA THR A 78 -4.44 1.38 -9.23
C THR A 78 -4.50 0.81 -7.81
N VAL A 79 -4.93 -0.45 -7.69
CA VAL A 79 -4.64 -1.27 -6.50
C VAL A 79 -3.25 -1.85 -6.68
N LEU A 80 -2.30 -1.36 -5.88
CA LEU A 80 -0.89 -1.74 -5.96
C LEU A 80 -0.69 -3.21 -5.56
N ALA A 81 -1.30 -3.62 -4.44
CA ALA A 81 -1.24 -4.99 -3.94
C ALA A 81 -2.52 -5.35 -3.18
N ALA A 82 -2.91 -6.64 -3.19
CA ALA A 82 -4.08 -7.13 -2.48
C ALA A 82 -3.84 -8.53 -1.89
N ASN A 83 -4.48 -8.84 -0.76
CA ASN A 83 -4.45 -10.17 -0.15
C ASN A 83 -5.34 -11.17 -0.93
N SER A 84 -5.01 -11.41 -2.20
CA SER A 84 -5.77 -12.29 -3.10
C SER A 84 -5.91 -13.73 -2.58
N THR A 85 -4.98 -14.18 -1.73
CA THR A 85 -5.01 -15.52 -1.13
C THR A 85 -5.90 -15.62 0.11
N GLY A 86 -6.28 -14.49 0.72
CA GLY A 86 -6.98 -14.44 2.00
C GLY A 86 -6.16 -14.93 3.20
N LYS A 87 -4.88 -15.26 3.01
CA LYS A 87 -4.04 -15.86 4.06
C LYS A 87 -3.16 -14.85 4.80
N VAL A 88 -3.05 -13.62 4.30
CA VAL A 88 -2.22 -12.56 4.92
C VAL A 88 -3.13 -11.56 5.64
N GLY A 89 -3.88 -12.03 6.64
CA GLY A 89 -4.69 -11.18 7.51
C GLY A 89 -5.92 -10.58 6.81
N THR A 90 -6.69 -9.77 7.54
CA THR A 90 -7.91 -9.14 7.00
C THR A 90 -7.75 -7.68 6.63
N MET A 91 -6.68 -7.03 7.12
CA MET A 91 -6.31 -5.65 6.82
C MET A 91 -4.79 -5.54 6.75
N TRP A 92 -4.29 -4.66 5.88
CA TRP A 92 -2.88 -4.29 5.81
C TRP A 92 -2.72 -2.83 6.25
N GLU A 93 -2.14 -2.62 7.42
CA GLU A 93 -1.90 -1.29 8.00
C GLU A 93 -0.45 -0.85 7.82
N CYS A 94 -0.20 0.45 8.00
CA CYS A 94 1.13 1.05 7.91
C CYS A 94 1.93 0.57 6.68
N PRO A 95 1.39 0.70 5.45
CA PRO A 95 2.13 0.30 4.28
C PRO A 95 3.35 1.20 4.07
N ASP A 96 4.49 0.58 3.77
CA ASP A 96 5.71 1.27 3.34
C ASP A 96 6.24 0.64 2.04
N PHE A 97 6.63 1.46 1.08
CA PHE A 97 7.08 1.03 -0.24
C PHE A 97 8.31 1.81 -0.67
N PHE A 98 9.37 1.09 -1.00
CA PHE A 98 10.66 1.67 -1.34
C PHE A 98 11.49 0.75 -2.25
N PRO A 99 12.40 1.31 -3.06
CA PRO A 99 13.32 0.54 -3.87
C PRO A 99 14.43 -0.09 -3.01
N LEU A 100 14.82 -1.32 -3.35
CA LEU A 100 15.97 -2.03 -2.81
C LEU A 100 16.66 -2.79 -3.94
N GLY A 101 17.73 -2.20 -4.48
CA GLY A 101 18.42 -2.73 -5.66
C GLY A 101 17.53 -2.65 -6.90
N ASP A 102 17.35 -3.79 -7.58
CA ASP A 102 16.51 -3.94 -8.78
C ASP A 102 15.02 -4.21 -8.46
N LYS A 103 14.65 -4.17 -7.17
CA LYS A 103 13.31 -4.53 -6.70
C LYS A 103 12.67 -3.39 -5.92
N HIS A 104 11.36 -3.50 -5.75
CA HIS A 104 10.63 -2.75 -4.75
C HIS A 104 10.21 -3.66 -3.60
N VAL A 105 10.19 -3.12 -2.39
CA VAL A 105 9.75 -3.81 -1.18
C VAL A 105 8.51 -3.12 -0.67
N LEU A 106 7.45 -3.89 -0.43
CA LEU A 106 6.25 -3.48 0.29
C LEU A 106 6.29 -4.11 1.68
N ILE A 107 6.26 -3.28 2.72
CA ILE A 107 6.09 -3.70 4.11
C ILE A 107 4.70 -3.27 4.56
N CYS A 108 3.97 -4.16 5.23
CA CYS A 108 2.66 -3.87 5.81
C CYS A 108 2.54 -4.56 7.17
N SER A 109 1.63 -4.09 8.01
CA SER A 109 1.25 -4.75 9.26
C SER A 109 -0.08 -5.47 9.09
N PRO A 110 -0.09 -6.79 8.77
CA PRO A 110 -1.34 -7.54 8.66
C PRO A 110 -2.02 -7.73 10.02
N GLN A 111 -3.32 -7.48 10.06
CA GLN A 111 -4.17 -7.76 11.22
C GLN A 111 -4.82 -9.14 11.15
N ASN A 112 -5.05 -9.75 12.31
CA ASN A 112 -5.78 -11.01 12.49
C ASN A 112 -5.17 -12.19 11.71
N MET A 113 -3.85 -12.25 11.63
CA MET A 113 -3.14 -13.42 11.15
C MET A 113 -3.44 -14.62 12.05
N LYS A 114 -3.63 -15.79 11.43
CA LYS A 114 -3.68 -17.06 12.16
C LYS A 114 -2.26 -17.60 12.29
N ALA A 115 -1.89 -18.02 13.50
CA ALA A 115 -0.62 -18.69 13.72
C ALA A 115 -0.48 -19.93 12.83
N GLU A 116 0.67 -20.08 12.20
CA GLU A 116 1.00 -21.22 11.34
C GLU A 116 2.36 -21.79 11.77
N LYS A 117 2.34 -22.95 12.42
CA LYS A 117 3.52 -23.62 13.01
C LYS A 117 4.31 -22.72 13.97
N TYR A 118 5.38 -22.09 13.47
CA TYR A 118 6.31 -21.22 14.20
C TYR A 118 6.17 -19.74 13.78
N GLU A 119 5.28 -19.46 12.82
CA GLU A 119 5.07 -18.13 12.26
C GLU A 119 3.75 -17.52 12.74
N PHE A 120 3.69 -16.19 12.75
CA PHE A 120 2.46 -15.41 12.99
C PHE A 120 1.78 -15.65 14.35
N HIS A 121 2.57 -15.93 15.40
CA HIS A 121 2.05 -16.14 16.75
C HIS A 121 1.45 -14.88 17.38
N ASN A 122 1.93 -13.70 17.02
CA ASN A 122 1.20 -12.47 17.34
C ASN A 122 0.16 -12.28 16.23
N GLY A 123 -1.12 -12.13 16.55
CA GLY A 123 -2.16 -11.96 15.51
C GLY A 123 -1.97 -10.69 14.66
N ASN A 124 -1.18 -9.73 15.17
CA ASN A 124 -0.77 -8.50 14.50
C ASN A 124 0.76 -8.47 14.46
N ASN A 125 1.34 -8.45 13.26
CA ASN A 125 2.79 -8.41 13.04
C ASN A 125 3.13 -7.40 11.95
N SER A 126 4.42 -7.16 11.74
CA SER A 126 4.94 -6.61 10.48
C SER A 126 5.28 -7.74 9.51
N ALA A 127 4.90 -7.59 8.25
CA ALA A 127 5.22 -8.49 7.15
C ALA A 127 5.83 -7.70 6.00
N ALA A 128 6.90 -8.22 5.40
CA ALA A 128 7.57 -7.62 4.25
C ALA A 128 7.49 -8.56 3.05
N GLY A 129 7.17 -8.01 1.87
CA GLY A 129 7.19 -8.71 0.59
C GLY A 129 7.97 -7.91 -0.44
N SER A 130 8.78 -8.57 -1.26
CA SER A 130 9.42 -7.95 -2.43
C SER A 130 8.55 -8.16 -3.66
N ALA A 131 8.36 -7.12 -4.45
CA ALA A 131 7.76 -7.22 -5.77
C ALA A 131 8.74 -6.68 -6.83
N SER A 132 8.81 -7.36 -7.97
CA SER A 132 9.53 -6.85 -9.14
C SER A 132 8.50 -6.15 -10.03
N VAL A 133 8.70 -4.85 -10.28
CA VAL A 133 7.86 -4.09 -11.22
C VAL A 133 8.52 -4.19 -12.58
N CYS A 134 8.01 -5.08 -13.43
CA CYS A 134 8.35 -5.08 -14.85
C CYS A 134 7.21 -4.41 -15.63
N GLY A 135 7.47 -3.25 -16.23
CA GLY A 135 6.69 -2.74 -17.37
C GLY A 135 5.17 -2.60 -17.18
N GLY A 136 4.69 -2.06 -16.06
CA GLY A 136 3.27 -1.69 -15.90
C GLY A 136 2.33 -2.83 -15.52
N GLU A 137 2.84 -4.00 -15.13
CA GLU A 137 2.02 -5.11 -14.65
C GLU A 137 1.83 -5.12 -13.13
N ARG A 138 0.66 -5.66 -12.72
CA ARG A 138 0.13 -5.72 -11.35
C ARG A 138 1.09 -6.46 -10.41
N LEU A 139 1.31 -5.94 -9.18
CA LEU A 139 2.22 -6.62 -8.24
C LEU A 139 1.68 -8.01 -7.85
N GLY A 140 2.42 -9.05 -8.20
CA GLY A 140 2.26 -10.38 -7.64
C GLY A 140 2.90 -10.45 -6.25
N TYR A 141 2.11 -10.79 -5.23
CA TYR A 141 2.62 -11.07 -3.89
C TYR A 141 3.20 -12.49 -3.87
N HIS A 142 4.51 -12.63 -3.70
CA HIS A 142 5.16 -13.92 -3.50
C HIS A 142 5.34 -14.21 -2.01
N ARG A 143 4.75 -15.33 -1.57
CA ARG A 143 4.87 -15.86 -0.21
C ARG A 143 6.28 -16.41 0.02
N TRP A 144 6.86 -16.06 1.17
CA TRP A 144 8.05 -16.68 1.76
C TRP A 144 7.91 -18.21 1.83
N ASN A 145 8.94 -18.96 1.40
CA ASN A 145 9.06 -20.44 1.35
C ASN A 145 8.56 -21.23 0.12
N GLN A 146 8.36 -20.63 -1.05
CA GLN A 146 8.40 -21.40 -2.30
C GLN A 146 9.84 -21.41 -2.84
N PRO A 147 10.44 -22.57 -3.18
CA PRO A 147 11.75 -22.59 -3.86
C PRO A 147 11.64 -21.79 -5.17
N TYR A 148 12.68 -21.02 -5.48
CA TYR A 148 12.79 -20.22 -6.70
C TYR A 148 12.37 -21.06 -7.92
N GLY A 149 11.25 -20.68 -8.54
CA GLY A 149 10.55 -21.56 -9.47
C GLY A 149 9.72 -20.86 -10.53
N ARG A 150 10.26 -19.79 -11.13
CA ARG A 150 10.26 -19.54 -12.59
C ARG A 150 10.92 -18.20 -12.86
N ARG A 151 12.01 -18.23 -13.64
CA ARG A 151 12.49 -17.04 -14.36
C ARG A 151 11.37 -16.63 -15.31
N CYS A 152 11.11 -15.34 -15.43
CA CYS A 152 10.55 -14.82 -16.67
C CYS A 152 11.66 -14.98 -17.71
N ASP A 153 11.62 -16.08 -18.45
CA ASP A 153 12.30 -16.19 -19.72
C ASP A 153 11.56 -15.30 -20.72
N GLY A 154 12.26 -14.27 -21.20
CA GLY A 154 11.77 -13.45 -22.27
C GLY A 154 11.72 -14.25 -23.57
N THR A 155 10.57 -14.19 -24.23
CA THR A 155 10.40 -14.06 -25.69
C THR A 155 9.08 -13.36 -25.95
#